data_AF-A0A9Y1Z8N0-F1
#
_entry.id   AF-A0A9Y1Z8N0-F1
#
_cell.length_a   1.000
_cell.length_b   1.000
_cell.length_c   1.000
_cell.angle_alpha   90.00
_cell.angle_beta   90.00
_cell.angle_gamma   90.00
#
_symmetry.space_group_name_H-M   'P 1'
#
loop_
_entity.id
_entity.type
_entity.pdbx_description
1 polymer ?
#
loop_
_entity_poly.entity_id
_entity_poly.type
_entity_poly.pdbx_seq_one_letter_code
_entity_poly.pdbx_strand_id
1 'polypeptide(L)'
;MAQNPRDTETETALNERSNSRLTRRSYVRSLAAVATATTGAAALGTASADEYEVVELEPGERHEVQVGDGETLENKLYDQTADGAQVVIVAQGTDWTVRNIGIAGENVAEGAQFGVADTGGNTSTIENVYLGDGAIDQHRAGLGMWVSPQHNGHLDVERVNIQGMGDNSFYCSPPGGSGTVHIDRCYSKNSWVAHYRLAQGKVTNCVAVNDGEDHDGRGIWAWAPGPVEVENCHLLMNDRHNAFVGGASNQGSRIEVTDTEWDTGVVESNGSTIEFVSGNGRDPEDVVPDGCPTSPEEAASGDGQTSSETDESPLRDRLF
;
A
#
# COMPACT_ATOMS: atom_id res chain seq x y z
N MET A 1 -53.98 17.53 -18.29
CA MET A 1 -53.43 16.18 -18.08
C MET A 1 -52.42 15.90 -19.17
N ALA A 2 -51.13 15.91 -18.83
CA ALA A 2 -50.05 15.28 -19.58
C ALA A 2 -48.82 15.30 -18.64
N GLN A 3 -48.48 14.15 -18.07
CA GLN A 3 -47.21 13.92 -17.39
C GLN A 3 -46.32 13.17 -18.38
N ASN A 4 -45.15 13.73 -18.69
CA ASN A 4 -44.06 12.96 -19.28
C ASN A 4 -43.38 12.15 -18.17
N PRO A 5 -43.11 10.86 -18.35
CA PRO A 5 -42.21 10.12 -17.47
C PRO A 5 -40.76 10.55 -17.75
N ARG A 6 -39.96 10.66 -16.69
CA ARG A 6 -38.50 10.80 -16.75
C ARG A 6 -37.89 9.40 -16.85
N ASP A 7 -37.06 9.19 -17.85
CA ASP A 7 -36.27 7.97 -18.04
C ASP A 7 -35.20 7.86 -16.95
N THR A 8 -35.32 6.85 -16.09
CA THR A 8 -34.36 6.49 -15.02
C THR A 8 -33.36 5.39 -15.43
N GLU A 9 -33.16 5.17 -16.74
CA GLU A 9 -32.34 4.03 -17.22
C GLU A 9 -30.91 4.41 -17.65
N THR A 10 -30.51 5.68 -17.60
CA THR A 10 -29.19 6.10 -18.14
C THR A 10 -28.07 6.20 -17.08
N GLU A 11 -28.39 6.27 -15.79
CA GLU A 11 -27.38 6.47 -14.74
C GLU A 11 -26.70 5.18 -14.26
N THR A 12 -27.38 4.03 -14.34
CA THR A 12 -26.84 2.74 -13.87
C THR A 12 -25.83 2.13 -14.86
N ALA A 13 -25.94 2.43 -16.16
CA ALA A 13 -25.10 1.82 -17.20
C ALA A 13 -23.68 2.42 -17.31
N LEU A 14 -23.44 3.61 -16.74
CA LEU A 14 -22.11 4.25 -16.76
C LEU A 14 -21.19 3.70 -15.66
N ASN A 15 -21.74 3.23 -14.53
CA ASN A 15 -20.96 2.69 -13.41
C ASN A 15 -20.45 1.25 -13.66
N GLU A 16 -21.21 0.41 -14.37
CA GLU A 16 -20.77 -0.96 -14.69
C GLU A 16 -19.72 -1.01 -15.80
N ARG A 17 -19.69 -0.02 -16.71
CA ARG A 17 -18.72 -0.01 -17.82
C ARG A 17 -17.32 0.39 -17.39
N SER A 18 -17.17 1.21 -16.35
CA SER A 18 -15.88 1.74 -15.89
C SER A 18 -15.07 0.71 -15.08
N ASN A 19 -15.73 -0.18 -14.33
CA ASN A 19 -15.06 -1.24 -13.56
C ASN A 19 -14.55 -2.43 -14.39
N SER A 20 -14.90 -2.50 -15.68
CA SER A 20 -14.49 -3.62 -16.56
C SER A 20 -13.08 -3.48 -17.18
N ARG A 21 -12.42 -2.32 -17.01
CA ARG A 21 -11.15 -2.01 -17.70
C ARG A 21 -9.88 -2.14 -16.85
N LEU A 22 -10.02 -2.37 -15.53
CA LEU A 22 -8.91 -2.79 -14.66
C LEU A 22 -8.96 -4.30 -14.36
N THR A 23 -9.11 -5.11 -15.40
CA THR A 23 -8.95 -6.57 -15.25
C THR A 23 -7.50 -6.96 -15.49
N ARG A 24 -7.10 -8.12 -14.93
CA ARG A 24 -5.83 -8.89 -15.13
C ARG A 24 -5.04 -8.63 -16.43
N ARG A 25 -5.69 -8.23 -17.52
CA ARG A 25 -5.10 -7.93 -18.83
C ARG A 25 -4.12 -6.75 -18.87
N SER A 26 -4.27 -5.71 -18.05
CA SER A 26 -3.27 -4.63 -18.04
C SER A 26 -1.94 -5.12 -17.45
N TYR A 27 -1.99 -5.99 -16.44
CA TYR A 27 -0.79 -6.59 -15.84
C TYR A 27 -0.25 -7.80 -16.64
N VAL A 28 -1.11 -8.59 -17.31
CA VAL A 28 -0.64 -9.69 -18.20
C VAL A 28 0.07 -9.17 -19.45
N ARG A 29 -0.15 -7.90 -19.86
CA ARG A 29 0.71 -7.26 -20.87
C ARG A 29 2.10 -6.90 -20.32
N SER A 30 2.23 -6.67 -19.02
CA SER A 30 3.50 -6.41 -18.33
C SER A 30 4.27 -7.68 -17.98
N LEU A 31 3.59 -8.81 -17.78
CA LEU A 31 4.19 -10.12 -17.45
C LEU A 31 4.51 -11.00 -18.67
N ALA A 32 4.33 -10.52 -19.90
CA ALA A 32 4.69 -11.27 -21.09
C ALA A 32 6.21 -11.22 -21.33
N ALA A 33 6.94 -12.10 -20.63
CA ALA A 33 8.31 -12.57 -20.89
C ALA A 33 9.08 -11.78 -21.98
N VAL A 34 9.67 -10.65 -21.60
CA VAL A 34 10.78 -10.08 -22.38
C VAL A 34 12.05 -10.68 -21.79
N ALA A 35 12.70 -11.55 -22.56
CA ALA A 35 14.07 -11.94 -22.30
C ALA A 35 14.96 -10.71 -22.55
N THR A 36 15.12 -9.86 -21.54
CA THR A 36 16.01 -8.70 -21.59
C THR A 36 17.35 -9.09 -20.97
N ALA A 37 18.42 -8.73 -21.68
CA ALA A 37 19.79 -9.11 -21.37
C ALA A 37 20.19 -8.72 -19.94
N THR A 38 20.73 -9.70 -19.21
CA THR A 38 21.48 -9.48 -17.97
C THR A 38 22.73 -8.67 -18.28
N THR A 39 22.61 -7.35 -18.24
CA THR A 39 23.79 -6.47 -18.23
C THR A 39 24.24 -6.35 -16.79
N GLY A 40 25.07 -7.31 -16.35
CA GLY A 40 25.81 -7.19 -15.10
C GLY A 40 26.82 -6.05 -15.21
N ALA A 41 26.41 -4.84 -14.86
CA ALA A 41 27.33 -3.73 -14.65
C ALA A 41 27.93 -3.90 -13.25
N ALA A 42 29.15 -4.44 -13.19
CA ALA A 42 29.99 -4.32 -12.02
C ALA A 42 30.43 -2.84 -11.89
N ALA A 43 29.60 -2.03 -11.24
CA ALA A 43 30.01 -0.70 -10.79
C ALA A 43 30.97 -0.89 -9.61
N LEU A 44 32.27 -0.66 -9.84
CA LEU A 44 33.25 -0.47 -8.78
C LEU A 44 33.01 0.91 -8.16
N GLY A 45 32.05 0.99 -7.24
CA GLY A 45 31.83 2.14 -6.38
C GLY A 45 32.95 2.23 -5.34
N THR A 46 33.59 3.39 -5.27
CA THR A 46 34.40 3.79 -4.11
C THR A 46 33.51 3.80 -2.87
N ALA A 47 33.78 2.92 -1.90
CA ALA A 47 33.12 2.92 -0.60
C ALA A 47 33.45 4.22 0.17
N SER A 48 32.67 5.27 -0.09
CA SER A 48 32.21 6.15 0.97
C SER A 48 31.24 5.32 1.82
N ALA A 49 31.28 5.48 3.14
CA ALA A 49 30.38 4.77 4.05
C ALA A 49 29.01 5.45 4.05
N ASP A 50 28.36 5.46 2.89
CA ASP A 50 26.98 5.91 2.76
C ASP A 50 26.10 4.73 3.23
N GLU A 51 25.15 5.00 4.12
CA GLU A 51 24.32 3.98 4.80
C GLU A 51 23.40 3.22 3.82
N TYR A 52 23.29 3.71 2.57
CA TYR A 52 22.50 3.13 1.49
C TYR A 52 23.12 3.42 0.11
N GLU A 53 22.69 2.66 -0.90
CA GLU A 53 23.07 2.88 -2.31
C GLU A 53 22.03 3.75 -3.01
N VAL A 54 22.49 4.79 -3.72
CA VAL A 54 21.65 5.58 -4.63
C VAL A 54 21.71 5.00 -6.03
N VAL A 55 20.55 4.73 -6.62
CA VAL A 55 20.36 4.30 -8.01
C VAL A 55 19.64 5.42 -8.76
N GLU A 56 20.41 6.26 -9.43
CA GLU A 56 19.88 7.34 -10.28
C GLU A 56 19.43 6.76 -11.64
N LEU A 57 18.18 7.04 -12.04
CA LEU A 57 17.63 6.61 -13.32
C LEU A 57 17.73 7.73 -14.37
N GLU A 58 18.03 7.34 -15.60
CA GLU A 58 18.09 8.27 -16.73
C GLU A 58 16.69 8.63 -17.25
N PRO A 59 16.52 9.76 -17.96
CA PRO A 59 15.24 10.12 -18.58
C PRO A 59 14.67 9.00 -19.48
N GLY A 60 13.43 8.61 -19.22
CA GLY A 60 12.72 7.54 -19.91
C GLY A 60 13.22 6.12 -19.57
N GLU A 61 14.14 5.96 -18.61
CA GLU A 61 14.60 4.65 -18.16
C GLU A 61 13.48 3.91 -17.40
N ARG A 62 13.34 2.63 -17.71
CA ARG A 62 12.55 1.70 -16.90
C ARG A 62 13.47 0.69 -16.24
N HIS A 63 13.65 0.83 -14.94
CA HIS A 63 14.44 -0.03 -14.09
C HIS A 63 13.52 -1.07 -13.42
N GLU A 64 13.79 -2.36 -13.61
CA GLU A 64 13.02 -3.43 -12.99
C GLU A 64 13.90 -4.25 -12.07
N VAL A 65 13.49 -4.39 -10.81
CA VAL A 65 14.21 -5.13 -9.78
C VAL A 65 13.41 -6.38 -9.44
N GLN A 66 14.05 -7.53 -9.54
CA GLN A 66 13.44 -8.83 -9.25
C GLN A 66 14.00 -9.35 -7.92
N VAL A 67 13.11 -9.83 -7.05
CA VAL A 67 13.46 -10.45 -5.76
C VAL A 67 12.77 -11.82 -5.69
N GLY A 68 13.59 -12.87 -5.67
CA GLY A 68 13.16 -14.27 -5.67
C GLY A 68 13.25 -14.95 -4.31
N ASP A 69 13.16 -16.29 -4.32
CA ASP A 69 13.16 -17.12 -3.12
C ASP A 69 14.35 -16.84 -2.18
N GLY A 70 14.06 -16.47 -0.93
CA GLY A 70 15.06 -16.21 0.11
C GLY A 70 15.94 -14.96 -0.13
N GLU A 71 15.68 -14.19 -1.19
CA GLU A 71 16.47 -13.01 -1.52
C GLU A 71 16.10 -11.81 -0.65
N THR A 72 17.06 -10.91 -0.46
CA THR A 72 16.86 -9.65 0.26
C THR A 72 17.25 -8.49 -0.64
N LEU A 73 16.32 -7.55 -0.82
CA LEU A 73 16.59 -6.23 -1.38
C LEU A 73 16.61 -5.21 -0.25
N GLU A 74 17.73 -4.50 -0.06
CA GLU A 74 17.86 -3.58 1.06
C GLU A 74 18.74 -2.36 0.82
N ASN A 75 18.48 -1.31 1.62
CA ASN A 75 19.26 -0.08 1.77
C ASN A 75 19.53 0.59 0.42
N LYS A 76 18.44 0.94 -0.28
CA LYS A 76 18.47 1.55 -1.61
C LYS A 76 17.59 2.78 -1.67
N LEU A 77 18.10 3.83 -2.30
CA LEU A 77 17.32 4.97 -2.78
C LEU A 77 17.28 4.90 -4.30
N TYR A 78 16.11 4.65 -4.88
CA TYR A 78 15.91 4.77 -6.32
C TYR A 78 15.44 6.19 -6.65
N ASP A 79 16.26 6.94 -7.38
CA ASP A 79 15.92 8.27 -7.85
C ASP A 79 15.34 8.16 -9.26
N GLN A 80 14.01 8.24 -9.34
CA GLN A 80 13.24 8.26 -10.59
C GLN A 80 12.70 9.67 -10.91
N THR A 81 13.34 10.74 -10.42
CA THR A 81 12.89 12.12 -10.65
C THR A 81 13.11 12.60 -12.08
N ALA A 82 13.94 11.92 -12.87
CA ALA A 82 14.13 12.21 -14.28
C ALA A 82 12.83 11.99 -15.10
N ASP A 83 12.62 12.82 -16.12
CA ASP A 83 11.39 12.78 -16.92
C ASP A 83 11.14 11.38 -17.52
N GLY A 84 10.00 10.79 -17.18
CA GLY A 84 9.60 9.45 -17.62
C GLY A 84 10.43 8.30 -17.06
N ALA A 85 11.34 8.55 -16.11
CA ALA A 85 12.06 7.50 -15.41
C ALA A 85 11.13 6.73 -14.47
N GLN A 86 11.43 5.46 -14.27
CA GLN A 86 10.58 4.55 -13.50
C GLN A 86 11.37 3.39 -12.94
N VAL A 87 11.21 3.13 -11.65
CA VAL A 87 11.56 1.83 -11.05
C VAL A 87 10.32 0.98 -10.79
N VAL A 88 10.43 -0.33 -10.95
CA VAL A 88 9.41 -1.30 -10.52
C VAL A 88 10.09 -2.42 -9.75
N ILE A 89 9.58 -2.72 -8.56
CA ILE A 89 10.08 -3.82 -7.74
C ILE A 89 9.08 -4.99 -7.81
N VAL A 90 9.58 -6.14 -8.22
CA VAL A 90 8.81 -7.38 -8.34
C VAL A 90 9.39 -8.40 -7.37
N ALA A 91 8.69 -8.67 -6.27
CA ALA A 91 9.10 -9.64 -5.27
C ALA A 91 8.17 -10.86 -5.31
N GLN A 92 8.63 -11.94 -5.93
CA GLN A 92 7.83 -13.16 -6.13
C GLN A 92 8.68 -14.39 -5.81
N GLY A 93 8.12 -15.27 -5.00
CA GLY A 93 8.84 -16.42 -4.49
C GLY A 93 8.36 -16.71 -3.09
N THR A 94 9.23 -17.13 -2.20
CA THR A 94 8.94 -17.35 -0.78
C THR A 94 10.11 -16.90 0.08
N ASP A 95 9.84 -16.56 1.34
CA ASP A 95 10.89 -16.17 2.31
C ASP A 95 11.76 -14.99 1.84
N TRP A 96 11.25 -14.13 0.96
CA TRP A 96 11.97 -12.95 0.49
C TRP A 96 11.77 -11.76 1.44
N THR A 97 12.70 -10.81 1.38
CA THR A 97 12.65 -9.58 2.19
C THR A 97 12.93 -8.38 1.31
N VAL A 98 12.10 -7.34 1.44
CA VAL A 98 12.40 -6.01 0.91
C VAL A 98 12.38 -5.03 2.06
N ARG A 99 13.49 -4.34 2.33
CA ARG A 99 13.55 -3.40 3.46
C ARG A 99 14.37 -2.17 3.19
N ASN A 100 14.07 -1.06 3.87
CA ASN A 100 14.83 0.19 3.77
C ASN A 100 14.96 0.66 2.31
N ILE A 101 13.81 0.90 1.67
CA ILE A 101 13.75 1.32 0.27
C ILE A 101 13.08 2.68 0.16
N GLY A 102 13.84 3.67 -0.29
CA GLY A 102 13.33 4.96 -0.71
C GLY A 102 13.12 5.00 -2.22
N ILE A 103 12.01 5.58 -2.67
CA ILE A 103 11.82 5.94 -4.07
C ILE A 103 11.51 7.44 -4.15
N ALA A 104 12.38 8.19 -4.81
CA ALA A 104 12.22 9.62 -5.05
C ALA A 104 11.62 9.85 -6.44
N GLY A 105 10.61 10.70 -6.54
CA GLY A 105 9.88 11.02 -7.77
C GLY A 105 8.58 10.23 -7.94
N GLU A 106 7.66 10.80 -8.72
CA GLU A 106 6.33 10.27 -8.98
C GLU A 106 6.34 8.93 -9.71
N ASN A 107 5.40 8.06 -9.36
CA ASN A 107 5.11 6.86 -10.15
C ASN A 107 4.41 7.23 -11.48
N VAL A 108 5.16 7.14 -12.57
CA VAL A 108 4.65 7.34 -13.95
C VAL A 108 4.08 6.07 -14.59
N ALA A 109 3.96 4.96 -13.85
CA ALA A 109 3.48 3.68 -14.36
C ALA A 109 1.97 3.64 -14.57
N GLU A 110 1.55 2.94 -15.61
CA GLU A 110 0.17 2.42 -15.67
C GLU A 110 -0.06 1.25 -14.68
N GLY A 111 1.00 0.76 -14.02
CA GLY A 111 1.00 -0.44 -13.17
C GLY A 111 1.36 -0.17 -11.71
N ALA A 112 1.64 -1.25 -10.97
CA ALA A 112 2.10 -1.18 -9.59
C ALA A 112 3.60 -0.82 -9.53
N GLN A 113 3.98 0.04 -8.59
CA GLN A 113 5.38 0.26 -8.25
C GLN A 113 5.97 -1.00 -7.59
N PHE A 114 5.16 -1.67 -6.77
CA PHE A 114 5.47 -2.95 -6.15
C PHE A 114 4.50 -4.05 -6.60
N GLY A 115 5.02 -5.08 -7.25
CA GLY A 115 4.28 -6.30 -7.58
C GLY A 115 4.76 -7.47 -6.74
N VAL A 116 3.97 -7.92 -5.76
CA VAL A 116 4.45 -8.84 -4.72
C VAL A 116 3.60 -10.10 -4.57
N ALA A 117 4.23 -11.21 -4.18
CA ALA A 117 3.56 -12.40 -3.66
C ALA A 117 4.53 -13.35 -2.96
N ASP A 118 4.09 -13.88 -1.82
CA ASP A 118 4.56 -15.18 -1.34
C ASP A 118 3.80 -16.29 -2.05
N THR A 119 4.49 -17.08 -2.87
CA THR A 119 3.96 -18.18 -3.71
C THR A 119 4.39 -19.57 -3.23
N GLY A 120 5.25 -19.63 -2.20
CA GLY A 120 5.69 -20.87 -1.57
C GLY A 120 4.85 -21.29 -0.36
N GLY A 121 4.04 -20.37 0.17
CA GLY A 121 3.16 -20.62 1.31
C GLY A 121 3.79 -20.30 2.66
N ASN A 122 4.96 -19.64 2.68
CA ASN A 122 5.62 -19.21 3.92
C ASN A 122 5.31 -17.72 4.18
N THR A 123 6.29 -16.98 4.69
CA THR A 123 6.17 -15.58 5.06
C THR A 123 7.24 -14.77 4.35
N SER A 124 6.81 -13.71 3.67
CA SER A 124 7.71 -12.74 3.04
C SER A 124 7.42 -11.35 3.58
N THR A 125 8.43 -10.48 3.57
CA THR A 125 8.39 -9.23 4.35
C THR A 125 8.70 -7.99 3.52
N ILE A 126 7.96 -6.90 3.79
CA ILE A 126 8.24 -5.56 3.31
C ILE A 126 8.32 -4.65 4.54
N GLU A 127 9.43 -3.94 4.73
CA GLU A 127 9.64 -3.09 5.91
C GLU A 127 10.27 -1.74 5.52
N ASN A 128 9.81 -0.64 6.13
CA ASN A 128 10.47 0.65 6.05
C ASN A 128 10.67 1.13 4.59
N VAL A 129 9.56 1.38 3.90
CA VAL A 129 9.54 1.76 2.49
C VAL A 129 8.80 3.08 2.31
N TYR A 130 9.35 3.97 1.48
CA TYR A 130 8.72 5.25 1.13
C TYR A 130 8.38 5.33 -0.37
N LEU A 131 7.09 5.61 -0.63
CA LEU A 131 6.44 5.87 -1.92
C LEU A 131 5.51 7.08 -1.79
N GLY A 132 5.96 8.13 -1.11
CA GLY A 132 5.13 9.30 -0.76
C GLY A 132 5.08 10.40 -1.81
N ASP A 133 5.91 10.34 -2.85
CA ASP A 133 5.96 11.40 -3.89
C ASP A 133 4.81 11.32 -4.89
N GLY A 134 3.89 10.35 -4.75
CA GLY A 134 2.69 10.26 -5.56
C GLY A 134 2.84 9.47 -6.85
N ALA A 135 1.83 9.62 -7.69
CA ALA A 135 1.82 9.15 -9.06
C ALA A 135 1.41 10.30 -9.99
N ILE A 136 1.61 10.10 -11.28
CA ILE A 136 1.04 11.00 -12.29
C ILE A 136 -0.46 11.18 -12.06
N ASP A 137 -0.95 12.43 -12.18
CA ASP A 137 -2.36 12.79 -11.98
C ASP A 137 -3.28 12.17 -13.05
N GLN A 138 -3.60 10.90 -12.85
CA GLN A 138 -4.46 10.11 -13.71
C GLN A 138 -5.19 9.06 -12.86
N HIS A 139 -6.52 9.17 -12.82
CA HIS A 139 -7.36 8.18 -12.16
C HIS A 139 -7.13 6.78 -12.76
N ARG A 140 -6.80 5.84 -11.86
CA ARG A 140 -6.49 4.43 -12.13
C ARG A 140 -5.17 4.19 -12.88
N ALA A 141 -4.25 5.14 -12.79
CA ALA A 141 -2.83 4.95 -13.06
C ALA A 141 -2.03 5.10 -11.76
N GLY A 142 -0.82 4.57 -11.69
CA GLY A 142 0.00 4.66 -10.49
C GLY A 142 -0.57 3.92 -9.30
N LEU A 143 -0.37 2.60 -9.29
CA LEU A 143 -0.71 1.74 -8.16
C LEU A 143 0.53 1.65 -7.24
N GLY A 144 0.35 1.78 -5.93
CA GLY A 144 1.46 1.64 -4.97
C GLY A 144 1.96 0.20 -4.92
N MET A 145 1.26 -0.64 -4.15
CA MET A 145 1.55 -2.05 -3.98
C MET A 145 0.39 -2.93 -4.46
N TRP A 146 0.72 -3.97 -5.20
CA TRP A 146 -0.21 -4.97 -5.69
C TRP A 146 0.20 -6.37 -5.25
N VAL A 147 -0.72 -7.08 -4.61
CA VAL A 147 -0.53 -8.49 -4.27
C VAL A 147 -1.11 -9.38 -5.37
N SER A 148 -0.26 -10.20 -5.97
CA SER A 148 -0.64 -11.09 -7.06
C SER A 148 -1.68 -12.13 -6.61
N PRO A 149 -2.65 -12.51 -7.47
CA PRO A 149 -3.57 -13.62 -7.21
C PRO A 149 -2.89 -14.97 -6.96
N GLN A 150 -1.60 -15.10 -7.27
CA GLN A 150 -0.82 -16.31 -7.00
C GLN A 150 -0.35 -16.40 -5.55
N HIS A 151 -0.48 -15.31 -4.78
CA HIS A 151 -0.09 -15.28 -3.39
C HIS A 151 -0.87 -16.31 -2.57
N ASN A 152 -0.15 -17.19 -1.88
CA ASN A 152 -0.72 -18.28 -1.09
C ASN A 152 -0.10 -18.43 0.31
N GLY A 153 0.83 -17.54 0.68
CA GLY A 153 1.47 -17.49 2.00
C GLY A 153 0.95 -16.36 2.88
N HIS A 154 1.88 -15.77 3.63
CA HIS A 154 1.70 -14.58 4.45
C HIS A 154 2.61 -13.45 3.97
N LEU A 155 2.10 -12.21 3.96
CA LEU A 155 2.92 -11.01 3.79
C LEU A 155 2.85 -10.17 5.06
N ASP A 156 4.00 -9.89 5.64
CA ASP A 156 4.17 -8.85 6.66
C ASP A 156 4.60 -7.56 5.97
N VAL A 157 3.81 -6.50 6.13
CA VAL A 157 4.05 -5.18 5.53
C VAL A 157 4.07 -4.15 6.64
N GLU A 158 5.26 -3.68 7.00
CA GLU A 158 5.47 -2.81 8.16
C GLU A 158 6.10 -1.48 7.77
N ARG A 159 5.62 -0.36 8.34
CA ARG A 159 6.27 0.96 8.19
C ARG A 159 6.43 1.36 6.72
N VAL A 160 5.36 1.21 5.94
CA VAL A 160 5.32 1.62 4.53
C VAL A 160 4.49 2.88 4.38
N ASN A 161 5.06 3.89 3.75
CA ASN A 161 4.42 5.17 3.45
C ASN A 161 4.09 5.25 1.96
N ILE A 162 2.79 5.28 1.59
CA ILE A 162 2.34 5.38 0.19
C ILE A 162 1.32 6.50 0.05
N GLN A 163 1.65 7.52 -0.73
CA GLN A 163 0.78 8.69 -0.89
C GLN A 163 0.50 9.00 -2.36
N GLY A 164 -0.55 9.79 -2.63
CA GLY A 164 -0.80 10.42 -3.93
C GLY A 164 -1.02 9.45 -5.10
N MET A 165 -1.43 8.21 -4.84
CA MET A 165 -1.59 7.20 -5.88
C MET A 165 -2.88 7.41 -6.69
N GLY A 166 -2.78 7.39 -8.01
CA GLY A 166 -3.96 7.51 -8.89
C GLY A 166 -4.87 6.27 -8.86
N ASP A 167 -4.41 5.14 -8.31
CA ASP A 167 -5.20 3.94 -8.05
C ASP A 167 -5.30 3.64 -6.52
N ASN A 168 -5.02 2.42 -6.07
CA ASN A 168 -4.94 2.06 -4.66
C ASN A 168 -3.52 2.31 -4.12
N SER A 169 -3.37 2.55 -2.81
CA SER A 169 -2.05 2.43 -2.18
C SER A 169 -1.70 0.97 -1.93
N PHE A 170 -2.52 0.25 -1.16
CA PHE A 170 -2.34 -1.17 -0.86
C PHE A 170 -3.45 -2.00 -1.50
N TYR A 171 -3.15 -2.65 -2.63
CA TYR A 171 -4.09 -3.50 -3.38
C TYR A 171 -3.82 -4.99 -3.14
N CYS A 172 -4.40 -5.49 -2.04
CA CYS A 172 -4.21 -6.84 -1.53
C CYS A 172 -5.46 -7.73 -1.64
N SER A 173 -6.54 -7.29 -2.29
CA SER A 173 -7.73 -8.12 -2.53
C SER A 173 -7.64 -9.22 -3.61
N PRO A 174 -6.74 -9.20 -4.61
CA PRO A 174 -6.74 -10.18 -5.69
C PRO A 174 -6.54 -11.67 -5.31
N PRO A 175 -5.79 -12.04 -4.25
CA PRO A 175 -5.62 -13.44 -3.83
C PRO A 175 -6.94 -14.16 -3.49
N GLY A 176 -8.03 -13.43 -3.21
CA GLY A 176 -9.34 -14.04 -3.00
C GLY A 176 -9.36 -15.08 -1.87
N GLY A 177 -8.51 -14.88 -0.85
CA GLY A 177 -8.41 -15.74 0.34
C GLY A 177 -7.38 -16.88 0.25
N SER A 178 -6.55 -16.97 -0.79
CA SER A 178 -5.50 -17.98 -0.87
C SER A 178 -4.30 -17.72 0.04
N GLY A 179 -4.11 -16.47 0.48
CA GLY A 179 -3.05 -16.03 1.38
C GLY A 179 -3.55 -14.89 2.27
N THR A 180 -2.69 -14.40 3.16
CA THR A 180 -3.03 -13.36 4.14
C THR A 180 -2.00 -12.24 4.12
N VAL A 181 -2.45 -11.01 4.41
CA VAL A 181 -1.58 -9.84 4.50
C VAL A 181 -1.79 -9.18 5.85
N HIS A 182 -0.72 -8.89 6.56
CA HIS A 182 -0.71 -8.02 7.73
C HIS A 182 -0.04 -6.70 7.35
N ILE A 183 -0.79 -5.60 7.43
CA ILE A 183 -0.29 -4.24 7.23
C ILE A 183 -0.21 -3.57 8.59
N ASP A 184 0.98 -3.19 9.02
CA ASP A 184 1.24 -2.64 10.35
C ASP A 184 2.02 -1.32 10.29
N ARG A 185 1.61 -0.32 11.08
CA ARG A 185 2.31 0.98 11.18
C ARG A 185 2.57 1.65 9.82
N CYS A 186 1.65 1.48 8.88
CA CYS A 186 1.74 2.07 7.54
C CYS A 186 0.95 3.37 7.46
N TYR A 187 1.43 4.29 6.63
CA TYR A 187 0.76 5.55 6.33
C TYR A 187 0.30 5.58 4.88
N SER A 188 -0.94 6.01 4.66
CA SER A 188 -1.47 6.21 3.33
C SER A 188 -2.23 7.52 3.25
N LYS A 189 -1.98 8.29 2.18
CA LYS A 189 -2.64 9.58 1.99
C LYS A 189 -3.02 9.84 0.54
N ASN A 190 -4.22 10.34 0.30
CA ASN A 190 -4.69 10.83 -1.01
C ASN A 190 -4.54 9.79 -2.15
N SER A 191 -5.00 8.55 -1.90
CA SER A 191 -5.11 7.51 -2.94
C SER A 191 -6.49 7.56 -3.59
N TRP A 192 -6.61 7.42 -4.92
CA TRP A 192 -7.91 7.66 -5.59
C TRP A 192 -8.94 6.55 -5.35
N VAL A 193 -8.52 5.28 -5.29
CA VAL A 193 -9.45 4.15 -5.21
C VAL A 193 -9.69 3.71 -3.77
N ALA A 194 -8.60 3.40 -3.06
CA ALA A 194 -8.59 3.07 -1.64
C ALA A 194 -7.15 3.14 -1.09
N HIS A 195 -7.05 3.46 0.19
CA HIS A 195 -5.81 3.40 0.94
C HIS A 195 -5.46 1.92 1.18
N TYR A 196 -6.36 1.20 1.87
CA TYR A 196 -6.19 -0.22 2.20
C TYR A 196 -7.31 -1.05 1.59
N ARG A 197 -6.97 -1.88 0.59
CA ARG A 197 -7.91 -2.80 -0.06
C ARG A 197 -7.47 -4.24 0.10
N LEU A 198 -8.21 -5.02 0.88
CA LEU A 198 -7.82 -6.39 1.26
C LEU A 198 -8.97 -7.37 1.07
N ALA A 199 -8.62 -8.65 0.89
CA ALA A 199 -9.60 -9.74 0.90
C ALA A 199 -9.57 -10.53 2.22
N GLN A 200 -8.39 -10.76 2.80
CA GLN A 200 -8.20 -11.47 4.05
C GLN A 200 -6.90 -11.01 4.71
N GLY A 201 -6.94 -10.67 6.01
CA GLY A 201 -5.76 -10.15 6.70
C GLY A 201 -6.07 -9.14 7.79
N LYS A 202 -5.04 -8.39 8.20
CA LYS A 202 -5.11 -7.39 9.26
C LYS A 202 -4.54 -6.05 8.81
N VAL A 203 -5.11 -4.97 9.31
CA VAL A 203 -4.59 -3.61 9.22
C VAL A 203 -4.49 -3.06 10.64
N THR A 204 -3.28 -2.80 11.12
CA THR A 204 -3.03 -2.42 12.51
C THR A 204 -2.16 -1.17 12.61
N ASN A 205 -2.43 -0.29 13.57
CA ASN A 205 -1.59 0.89 13.83
C ASN A 205 -1.40 1.80 12.60
N CYS A 206 -2.35 1.79 11.66
CA CYS A 206 -2.23 2.43 10.35
C CYS A 206 -3.04 3.72 10.29
N VAL A 207 -2.67 4.60 9.36
CA VAL A 207 -3.37 5.87 9.13
C VAL A 207 -3.72 6.05 7.66
N ALA A 208 -4.99 6.37 7.39
CA ALA A 208 -5.49 6.73 6.07
C ALA A 208 -6.03 8.17 6.09
N VAL A 209 -5.61 8.99 5.13
CA VAL A 209 -5.97 10.42 5.07
C VAL A 209 -6.43 10.85 3.68
N ASN A 210 -7.58 11.50 3.60
CA ASN A 210 -7.97 12.34 2.45
C ASN A 210 -7.95 13.81 2.92
N ASP A 211 -7.00 14.65 2.51
CA ASP A 211 -6.84 15.99 3.09
C ASP A 211 -7.47 17.13 2.28
N GLY A 212 -8.01 16.85 1.10
CA GLY A 212 -8.56 17.89 0.24
C GLY A 212 -7.78 18.11 -1.05
N GLU A 213 -6.48 17.79 -1.06
CA GLU A 213 -5.57 18.29 -2.07
C GLU A 213 -5.67 17.57 -3.40
N ASP A 214 -6.00 16.27 -3.43
CA ASP A 214 -6.47 15.50 -4.59
C ASP A 214 -6.85 14.08 -4.12
N HIS A 215 -7.62 13.32 -4.93
CA HIS A 215 -7.92 11.88 -4.75
C HIS A 215 -8.66 11.45 -3.46
N ASP A 216 -9.95 11.09 -3.60
CA ASP A 216 -10.83 10.75 -2.46
C ASP A 216 -11.10 9.25 -2.31
N GLY A 217 -10.09 8.50 -1.91
CA GLY A 217 -10.18 7.05 -1.75
C GLY A 217 -10.91 6.61 -0.51
N ARG A 218 -11.37 5.35 -0.51
CA ARG A 218 -11.86 4.66 0.69
C ARG A 218 -10.71 4.48 1.69
N GLY A 219 -11.00 4.51 2.98
CA GLY A 219 -10.03 4.11 4.01
C GLY A 219 -9.73 2.61 3.90
N ILE A 220 -10.66 1.80 4.38
CA ILE A 220 -10.67 0.34 4.27
C ILE A 220 -11.70 -0.10 3.22
N TRP A 221 -11.29 -0.89 2.24
CA TRP A 221 -12.20 -1.59 1.32
C TRP A 221 -11.97 -3.10 1.36
N ALA A 222 -12.85 -3.81 2.08
CA ALA A 222 -12.79 -5.26 2.20
C ALA A 222 -13.53 -5.96 1.06
N TRP A 223 -12.87 -6.94 0.46
CA TRP A 223 -13.41 -7.84 -0.56
C TRP A 223 -13.62 -9.23 0.03
N ALA A 224 -14.42 -10.06 -0.65
CA ALA A 224 -14.57 -11.46 -0.28
C ALA A 224 -13.21 -12.19 -0.38
N PRO A 225 -12.97 -13.21 0.47
CA PRO A 225 -13.93 -13.82 1.40
C PRO A 225 -13.99 -13.17 2.80
N GLY A 226 -12.99 -12.38 3.20
CA GLY A 226 -12.84 -11.96 4.60
C GLY A 226 -12.38 -13.08 5.54
N PRO A 227 -12.16 -12.77 6.82
CA PRO A 227 -12.32 -11.45 7.43
C PRO A 227 -11.13 -10.52 7.16
N VAL A 228 -11.40 -9.22 7.23
CA VAL A 228 -10.39 -8.16 7.39
C VAL A 228 -10.53 -7.61 8.80
N GLU A 229 -9.47 -7.71 9.60
CA GLU A 229 -9.41 -7.14 10.95
C GLU A 229 -8.75 -5.76 10.89
N VAL A 230 -9.34 -4.78 11.57
CA VAL A 230 -8.84 -3.41 11.65
C VAL A 230 -8.70 -3.03 13.11
N GLU A 231 -7.48 -2.68 13.52
CA GLU A 231 -7.15 -2.45 14.93
C GLU A 231 -6.27 -1.20 15.08
N ASN A 232 -6.57 -0.35 16.07
CA ASN A 232 -5.74 0.82 16.40
C ASN A 232 -5.39 1.71 15.19
N CYS A 233 -6.37 1.99 14.32
CA CYS A 233 -6.14 2.80 13.13
C CYS A 233 -6.78 4.19 13.23
N HIS A 234 -6.29 5.15 12.44
CA HIS A 234 -6.96 6.45 12.22
C HIS A 234 -7.35 6.59 10.75
N LEU A 235 -8.65 6.77 10.49
CA LEU A 235 -9.20 6.92 9.15
C LEU A 235 -9.83 8.31 9.01
N LEU A 236 -9.03 9.29 8.62
CA LEU A 236 -9.41 10.69 8.45
C LEU A 236 -9.83 10.94 6.99
N MET A 237 -11.10 10.70 6.67
CA MET A 237 -11.62 10.76 5.30
C MET A 237 -12.21 12.12 4.92
N ASN A 238 -12.30 13.06 5.86
CA ASN A 238 -12.75 14.45 5.74
C ASN A 238 -14.05 14.63 4.93
N ASP A 239 -15.03 13.75 5.16
CA ASP A 239 -16.30 13.66 4.43
C ASP A 239 -16.19 13.49 2.91
N ARG A 240 -15.00 13.15 2.39
CA ARG A 240 -14.75 13.00 0.95
C ARG A 240 -15.02 11.58 0.46
N HIS A 241 -14.85 10.58 1.33
CA HIS A 241 -15.21 9.19 1.03
C HIS A 241 -15.52 8.38 2.31
N ASN A 242 -15.95 7.14 2.15
CA ASN A 242 -16.21 6.21 3.26
C ASN A 242 -14.93 5.65 3.89
N ALA A 243 -14.84 5.69 5.21
CA ALA A 243 -13.78 5.06 6.00
C ALA A 243 -13.83 3.53 5.89
N PHE A 244 -15.04 2.94 5.89
CA PHE A 244 -15.20 1.49 5.76
C PHE A 244 -16.16 1.13 4.65
N VAL A 245 -15.73 0.21 3.77
CA VAL A 245 -16.57 -0.37 2.72
C VAL A 245 -16.42 -1.89 2.74
N GLY A 246 -17.52 -2.59 3.01
CA GLY A 246 -17.64 -4.03 2.91
C GLY A 246 -18.26 -4.45 1.58
N GLY A 247 -17.66 -5.46 0.95
CA GLY A 247 -18.17 -6.12 -0.24
C GLY A 247 -17.76 -5.45 -1.55
N ALA A 248 -17.71 -6.26 -2.61
CA ALA A 248 -17.46 -5.85 -3.97
C ALA A 248 -17.85 -6.95 -4.96
N SER A 249 -18.03 -6.61 -6.24
CA SER A 249 -18.31 -7.58 -7.30
C SER A 249 -19.47 -8.54 -6.99
N ASN A 250 -20.53 -8.02 -6.37
CA ASN A 250 -21.72 -8.77 -5.92
C ASN A 250 -21.43 -9.86 -4.87
N GLN A 251 -20.35 -9.72 -4.11
CA GLN A 251 -19.98 -10.60 -3.00
C GLN A 251 -19.79 -9.79 -1.72
N GLY A 252 -20.31 -10.31 -0.61
CA GLY A 252 -20.10 -9.76 0.73
C GLY A 252 -18.73 -10.12 1.29
N SER A 253 -18.25 -9.31 2.22
CA SER A 253 -17.03 -9.53 3.01
C SER A 253 -17.32 -9.29 4.49
N ARG A 254 -16.37 -9.57 5.37
CA ARG A 254 -16.47 -9.26 6.79
C ARG A 254 -15.34 -8.33 7.22
N ILE A 255 -15.70 -7.28 7.96
CA ILE A 255 -14.75 -6.40 8.66
C ILE A 255 -15.02 -6.50 10.16
N GLU A 256 -13.98 -6.69 10.96
CA GLU A 256 -14.01 -6.53 12.41
C GLU A 256 -13.15 -5.32 12.80
N VAL A 257 -13.67 -4.43 13.64
CA VAL A 257 -13.04 -3.16 13.97
C VAL A 257 -12.90 -2.98 15.49
N THR A 258 -11.68 -2.75 15.96
CA THR A 258 -11.35 -2.53 17.37
C THR A 258 -10.42 -1.33 17.52
N ASP A 259 -10.56 -0.56 18.61
CA ASP A 259 -9.67 0.54 18.99
C ASP A 259 -9.38 1.55 17.85
N THR A 260 -10.32 1.73 16.92
CA THR A 260 -10.08 2.50 15.68
C THR A 260 -10.91 3.79 15.67
N GLU A 261 -10.30 4.85 15.17
CA GLU A 261 -10.89 6.18 15.01
C GLU A 261 -11.20 6.48 13.53
N TRP A 262 -12.38 7.02 13.23
CA TRP A 262 -12.73 7.46 11.87
C TRP A 262 -13.74 8.61 11.86
N ASP A 263 -13.73 9.46 10.85
CA ASP A 263 -14.57 10.67 10.82
C ASP A 263 -15.84 10.53 9.96
N THR A 264 -15.90 9.60 9.00
CA THR A 264 -17.06 9.48 8.12
C THR A 264 -17.22 8.12 7.42
N GLY A 265 -18.44 7.87 6.93
CA GLY A 265 -18.83 6.80 5.99
C GLY A 265 -18.53 5.34 6.39
N VAL A 266 -19.59 4.58 6.60
CA VAL A 266 -19.58 3.12 6.79
C VAL A 266 -20.58 2.53 5.81
N VAL A 267 -20.13 1.63 4.94
CA VAL A 267 -20.98 1.05 3.88
C VAL A 267 -20.87 -0.46 3.90
N GLU A 268 -22.00 -1.12 4.11
CA GLU A 268 -22.17 -2.54 3.86
C GLU A 268 -22.86 -2.76 2.52
N SER A 269 -22.36 -3.70 1.71
CA SER A 269 -22.91 -4.03 0.40
C SER A 269 -22.84 -5.54 0.14
N ASN A 270 -23.77 -6.04 -0.68
CA ASN A 270 -23.77 -7.44 -1.14
C ASN A 270 -23.79 -8.48 0.01
N GLY A 271 -24.40 -8.14 1.14
CA GLY A 271 -24.44 -9.01 2.32
C GLY A 271 -23.16 -9.03 3.15
N SER A 272 -22.28 -8.03 2.98
CA SER A 272 -21.14 -7.84 3.87
C SER A 272 -21.58 -7.45 5.29
N THR A 273 -20.70 -7.65 6.26
CA THR A 273 -20.90 -7.19 7.64
C THR A 273 -19.69 -6.42 8.14
N ILE A 274 -19.92 -5.33 8.87
CA ILE A 274 -18.92 -4.53 9.57
C ILE A 274 -19.27 -4.51 11.05
N GLU A 275 -18.41 -5.12 11.86
CA GLU A 275 -18.63 -5.29 13.30
C GLU A 275 -17.66 -4.41 14.09
N PHE A 276 -18.20 -3.44 14.83
CA PHE A 276 -17.43 -2.59 15.74
C PHE A 276 -17.43 -3.21 17.14
N VAL A 277 -16.29 -3.76 17.56
CA VAL A 277 -16.17 -4.60 18.76
C VAL A 277 -16.01 -3.76 20.03
N SER A 278 -14.90 -3.03 20.18
CA SER A 278 -14.62 -2.20 21.36
C SER A 278 -13.63 -1.07 21.08
N GLY A 279 -13.62 -0.05 21.94
CA GLY A 279 -12.62 1.04 21.96
C GLY A 279 -12.61 1.99 20.75
N ASN A 280 -13.60 1.85 19.87
CA ASN A 280 -13.77 2.65 18.67
C ASN A 280 -14.27 4.08 18.96
N GLY A 281 -13.82 5.05 18.13
CA GLY A 281 -14.19 6.45 18.27
C GLY A 281 -14.37 7.19 16.93
N ARG A 282 -14.41 8.53 17.01
CA ARG A 282 -14.74 9.42 15.89
C ARG A 282 -13.80 10.62 15.76
N ASP A 283 -12.60 10.53 16.35
CA ASP A 283 -11.60 11.60 16.38
C ASP A 283 -10.28 11.09 15.77
N PRO A 284 -10.26 10.75 14.46
CA PRO A 284 -9.03 10.29 13.81
C PRO A 284 -8.01 11.42 13.69
N GLU A 285 -6.74 11.06 13.72
CA GLU A 285 -5.63 12.00 13.62
C GLU A 285 -4.82 11.73 12.34
N ASP A 286 -4.33 12.79 11.70
CA ASP A 286 -3.32 12.70 10.64
C ASP A 286 -1.93 12.65 11.28
N VAL A 287 -1.50 11.45 11.66
CA VAL A 287 -0.19 11.21 12.27
C VAL A 287 0.50 10.09 11.50
N VAL A 288 1.72 10.34 11.06
CA VAL A 288 2.57 9.27 10.50
C VAL A 288 2.93 8.30 11.64
N PRO A 289 2.66 6.99 11.52
CA PRO A 289 2.96 6.03 12.58
C PRO A 289 4.44 6.01 12.97
N ASP A 290 4.72 5.67 14.22
CA ASP A 290 6.08 5.60 14.75
C ASP A 290 7.01 4.74 13.87
N GLY A 291 8.13 5.33 13.47
CA GLY A 291 9.15 4.71 12.63
C GLY A 291 8.79 4.56 11.15
N CYS A 292 7.58 4.92 10.73
CA CYS A 292 7.21 4.93 9.31
C CYS A 292 7.93 6.09 8.60
N PRO A 293 8.66 5.84 7.51
CA PRO A 293 9.52 6.85 6.90
C PRO A 293 8.68 7.95 6.24
N THR A 294 9.21 9.18 6.27
CA THR A 294 8.58 10.38 5.69
C THR A 294 9.34 10.94 4.48
N SER A 295 10.49 10.37 4.14
CA SER A 295 11.23 10.66 2.91
C SER A 295 11.90 9.42 2.31
N PRO A 296 12.33 9.48 1.04
CA PRO A 296 13.13 8.42 0.42
C PRO A 296 14.42 8.12 1.19
N GLU A 297 15.13 9.16 1.64
CA GLU A 297 16.40 9.02 2.38
C GLU A 297 16.20 8.38 3.76
N GLU A 298 15.14 8.76 4.48
CA GLU A 298 14.81 8.16 5.78
C GLU A 298 14.49 6.65 5.64
N ALA A 299 13.76 6.29 4.58
CA ALA A 299 13.53 4.88 4.27
C ALA A 299 14.84 4.16 3.92
N ALA A 300 15.65 4.72 3.02
CA ALA A 300 16.86 4.08 2.53
C ALA A 300 17.93 3.86 3.62
N SER A 301 18.08 4.82 4.54
CA SER A 301 19.06 4.77 5.65
C SER A 301 18.68 3.79 6.76
N GLY A 302 17.38 3.52 6.97
CA GLY A 302 16.92 2.69 8.09
C GLY A 302 16.85 3.40 9.44
N ASP A 303 17.04 4.73 9.47
CA ASP A 303 17.16 5.53 10.70
C ASP A 303 15.89 5.56 11.58
N GLY A 304 14.72 5.23 11.00
CA GLY A 304 13.44 5.10 11.70
C GLY A 304 13.40 4.01 12.79
N GLN A 305 14.48 3.24 12.98
CA GLN A 305 14.58 2.18 14.00
C GLN A 305 15.08 2.67 15.39
N THR A 306 15.47 3.95 15.56
CA THR A 306 16.14 4.40 16.79
C THR A 306 15.24 5.15 17.79
N SER A 307 14.45 4.41 18.56
CA SER A 307 14.05 4.85 19.91
C SER A 307 14.61 3.88 20.95
N SER A 308 15.87 4.09 21.34
CA SER A 308 16.51 3.37 22.44
C SER A 308 15.90 3.79 23.77
N GLU A 309 15.18 2.88 24.42
CA GLU A 309 15.00 2.89 25.88
C GLU A 309 16.39 2.90 26.54
N THR A 310 16.83 4.09 26.97
CA THR A 310 17.93 4.20 27.93
C THR A 310 17.30 4.49 29.28
N ASP A 311 16.87 3.43 29.98
CA ASP A 311 16.51 3.50 31.40
C ASP A 311 17.80 3.62 32.23
N GLU A 312 18.40 4.82 32.22
CA GLU A 312 19.37 5.22 33.24
C GLU A 312 18.59 5.55 34.53
N SER A 313 18.24 4.53 35.29
CA SER A 313 17.82 4.69 36.69
C SER A 313 19.04 5.08 37.54
N PRO A 314 19.08 6.29 38.16
CA PRO A 314 20.14 6.60 39.10
C PRO A 314 19.89 5.85 40.40
N LEU A 315 20.77 4.88 40.67
CA LEU A 315 20.99 4.28 41.99
C LEU A 315 21.11 5.39 43.04
N ARG A 316 20.03 5.64 43.77
CA ARG A 316 20.08 6.41 45.02
C ARG A 316 20.55 5.49 46.13
N ASP A 317 21.81 5.65 46.49
CA ASP A 317 22.38 5.28 47.78
C ASP A 317 21.41 5.64 48.91
N ARG A 318 20.95 4.63 49.65
CA ARG A 318 20.42 4.79 51.01
C ARG A 318 21.45 4.26 51.99
N LEU A 319 22.27 5.17 52.49
CA LEU A 319 22.88 5.08 53.80
C LEU A 319 22.20 6.10 54.72
N PHE A 320 22.01 5.68 55.97
CA PHE A 320 21.34 6.29 57.13
C PHE A 320 19.84 6.01 57.28
#